data_AF-A0A7Y5VQP0-F1
#
_entry.id   AF-A0A7Y5VQP0-F1
#
_cell.length_a   1.000
_cell.length_b   1.000
_cell.length_c   1.000
_cell.angle_alpha   90.00
_cell.angle_beta   90.00
_cell.angle_gamma   90.00
#
_symmetry.space_group_name_H-M   'P 1'
#
loop_
_entity.id
_entity.type
_entity.pdbx_description
1 polymer ?
#
loop_
_entity_poly.entity_id
_entity_poly.type
_entity_poly.pdbx_seq_one_letter_code
_entity_poly.pdbx_strand_id
1 'polypeptide(L)'
;LTDGEVGNETEILKAVRANVKDSRFFCFGVGSSVNHYLIQGIGKHGRGAASTVLTNSLSNAEELRKPIDEFIGFIDAPVLTDITIDWGGLDVTDPNPELIADVFKGKPVTVIAQYHTAGSGVITINARKGGVPWSYTIPVTLPFNEPDNAALAPIWARAKIERLTDERVLSTEERSAQIGEEIIQTALDFRLVSEGTSFVAVDDMTIIGAGRPRTVKVAVDKPLDHAGE
;
A
#
# COMPACT_ATOMS: atom_id res chain seq x y z
N LEU A 1 9.56 -8.17 16.79
CA LEU A 1 8.66 -9.25 17.29
C LEU A 1 7.76 -8.62 18.33
N THR A 2 6.44 -8.69 18.13
CA THR A 2 5.45 -8.15 19.08
C THR A 2 4.27 -9.11 19.20
N ASP A 3 3.74 -9.23 20.42
CA ASP A 3 2.63 -10.09 20.84
C ASP A 3 1.47 -9.28 21.50
N GLY A 4 1.44 -7.95 21.35
CA GLY A 4 0.42 -7.07 21.95
C GLY A 4 0.10 -5.77 21.20
N GLU A 5 -0.89 -5.04 21.70
CA GLU A 5 -1.35 -3.75 21.14
C GLU A 5 -0.47 -2.57 21.59
N VAL A 6 -0.26 -1.62 20.68
CA VAL A 6 0.59 -0.44 20.89
C VAL A 6 -0.22 0.78 20.46
N GLY A 7 -0.55 1.70 21.37
CA GLY A 7 -1.46 2.82 21.10
C GLY A 7 -0.82 4.12 20.58
N ASN A 8 0.42 4.06 20.10
CA ASN A 8 1.17 5.18 19.51
C ASN A 8 1.75 4.81 18.14
N GLU A 9 0.94 4.13 17.32
CA GLU A 9 1.32 3.59 16.01
C GLU A 9 1.80 4.69 15.08
N THR A 10 1.10 5.82 15.06
CA THR A 10 1.43 6.96 14.18
C THR A 10 2.84 7.48 14.48
N GLU A 11 3.19 7.67 15.74
CA GLU A 11 4.51 8.12 16.17
C GLU A 11 5.60 7.10 15.81
N ILE A 12 5.31 5.81 15.97
CA ILE A 12 6.25 4.73 15.61
C ILE A 12 6.48 4.70 14.10
N LEU A 13 5.43 4.79 13.29
CA LEU A 13 5.56 4.80 11.83
C LEU A 13 6.31 6.06 11.34
N LYS A 14 6.08 7.22 11.96
CA LYS A 14 6.89 8.44 11.72
C LYS A 14 8.36 8.19 12.04
N ALA A 15 8.65 7.58 13.18
CA ALA A 15 10.02 7.29 13.60
C ALA A 15 10.70 6.29 12.66
N VAL A 16 10.01 5.24 12.23
CA VAL A 16 10.52 4.28 11.24
C VAL A 16 10.85 4.98 9.93
N ARG A 17 9.92 5.77 9.38
CA ARG A 17 10.13 6.51 8.13
C ARG A 17 11.29 7.50 8.23
N ALA A 18 11.44 8.17 9.36
CA ALA A 18 12.54 9.12 9.59
C ALA A 18 13.92 8.45 9.72
N ASN A 19 13.96 7.20 10.18
CA ASN A 19 15.21 6.46 10.44
C ASN A 19 15.55 5.40 9.38
N VAL A 20 14.72 5.24 8.35
CA VAL A 20 14.88 4.18 7.36
C VAL A 20 16.18 4.24 6.58
N LYS A 21 16.70 5.43 6.23
CA LYS A 21 18.02 5.69 5.59
C LYS A 21 18.69 4.44 4.96
N ASP A 22 19.76 3.94 5.59
CA ASP A 22 20.51 2.75 5.18
C ASP A 22 20.06 1.47 5.92
N SER A 23 19.01 1.56 6.74
CA SER A 23 18.45 0.46 7.53
C SER A 23 17.21 -0.14 6.88
N ARG A 24 16.86 -1.35 7.32
CA ARG A 24 15.62 -2.02 6.91
C ARG A 24 14.90 -2.49 8.15
N PHE A 25 13.61 -2.20 8.24
CA PHE A 25 12.80 -2.64 9.36
C PHE A 25 11.97 -3.85 8.95
N PHE A 26 12.14 -4.94 9.69
CA PHE A 26 11.35 -6.14 9.54
C PHE A 26 10.49 -6.36 10.77
N CYS A 27 9.21 -6.64 10.56
CA CYS A 27 8.28 -6.87 11.65
C CYS A 27 7.62 -8.24 11.52
N PHE A 28 7.63 -9.01 12.60
CA PHE A 28 6.96 -10.29 12.69
C PHE A 28 5.98 -10.24 13.86
N GLY A 29 4.70 -10.41 13.58
CA GLY A 29 3.62 -10.47 14.56
C GLY A 29 3.23 -11.91 14.87
N VAL A 30 2.99 -12.21 16.15
CA VAL A 30 2.54 -13.54 16.60
C VAL A 30 1.23 -13.40 17.35
N GLY A 31 0.22 -14.16 16.92
CA GLY A 31 -1.08 -14.23 17.56
C GLY A 31 -2.16 -13.41 16.87
N SER A 32 -3.40 -13.59 17.35
CA SER A 32 -4.59 -12.93 16.80
C SER A 32 -4.79 -11.51 17.27
N SER A 33 -4.13 -11.11 18.36
CA SER A 33 -4.32 -9.81 19.02
C SER A 33 -3.24 -8.79 18.65
N VAL A 34 -2.49 -9.02 17.58
CA VAL A 34 -1.45 -8.09 17.15
C VAL A 34 -2.05 -6.93 16.37
N ASN A 35 -1.43 -5.77 16.51
CA ASN A 35 -1.78 -4.61 15.69
C ASN A 35 -1.25 -4.79 14.26
N HIS A 36 -2.11 -5.32 13.38
CA HIS A 36 -1.77 -5.56 11.98
C HIS A 36 -1.40 -4.28 11.22
N TYR A 37 -2.06 -3.17 11.52
CA TYR A 37 -1.76 -1.86 10.92
C TYR A 37 -0.31 -1.45 11.22
N LEU A 38 0.09 -1.55 12.49
CA LEU A 38 1.46 -1.23 12.90
C LEU A 38 2.48 -2.20 12.27
N ILE A 39 2.22 -3.51 12.31
CA ILE A 39 3.15 -4.52 11.77
C ILE A 39 3.39 -4.29 10.28
N GLN A 40 2.33 -4.15 9.50
CA GLN A 40 2.42 -3.92 8.06
C GLN A 40 3.04 -2.55 7.76
N GLY A 41 2.66 -1.52 8.53
CA GLY A 41 3.22 -0.18 8.41
C GLY A 41 4.73 -0.13 8.64
N ILE A 42 5.26 -0.87 9.62
CA ILE A 42 6.71 -0.94 9.87
C ILE A 42 7.44 -1.52 8.66
N GLY A 43 6.94 -2.62 8.08
CA GLY A 43 7.54 -3.22 6.89
C GLY A 43 7.49 -2.26 5.70
N LYS A 44 6.32 -1.66 5.45
CA LYS A 44 6.06 -0.74 4.34
C LYS A 44 6.92 0.53 4.41
N HIS A 45 6.91 1.24 5.54
CA HIS A 45 7.66 2.50 5.71
C HIS A 45 9.15 2.27 6.00
N GLY A 46 9.54 1.05 6.34
CA GLY A 46 10.88 0.68 6.73
C GLY A 46 11.73 0.01 5.65
N ARG A 47 11.33 0.01 4.37
CA ARG A 47 12.01 -0.68 3.25
C ARG A 47 12.25 -2.18 3.46
N GLY A 48 11.50 -2.79 4.37
CA GLY A 48 11.66 -4.19 4.73
C GLY A 48 10.40 -4.98 4.42
N ALA A 49 10.09 -5.93 5.28
CA ALA A 49 8.92 -6.78 5.14
C ALA A 49 8.25 -7.01 6.49
N ALA A 50 6.96 -7.31 6.41
CA ALA A 50 6.16 -7.67 7.55
C ALA A 50 5.51 -9.04 7.34
N SER A 51 5.35 -9.81 8.40
CA SER A 51 4.58 -11.06 8.39
C SER A 51 3.84 -11.23 9.71
N THR A 52 2.73 -11.95 9.69
CA THR A 52 1.96 -12.29 10.88
C THR A 52 1.58 -13.76 10.83
N VAL A 53 1.71 -14.44 11.96
CA VAL A 53 1.22 -15.81 12.14
C VAL A 53 0.12 -15.81 13.19
N LEU A 54 -1.03 -16.40 12.84
CA LEU A 54 -2.12 -16.62 13.79
C LEU A 54 -1.77 -17.81 14.66
N THR A 55 -1.93 -17.66 15.97
CA THR A 55 -1.84 -18.78 16.92
C THR A 55 -3.21 -19.01 17.52
N ASN A 56 -3.72 -20.21 17.30
CA ASN A 56 -4.95 -20.74 17.89
C ASN A 56 -4.67 -21.40 19.26
N SER A 57 -3.39 -21.62 19.60
CA SER A 57 -2.94 -21.92 20.96
C SER A 57 -1.45 -21.55 21.11
N LEU A 58 -1.07 -20.85 22.18
CA LEU A 58 0.32 -20.46 22.46
C LEU A 58 1.20 -21.66 22.89
N SER A 59 0.64 -22.88 22.97
CA SER A 59 1.33 -24.04 23.55
C SER A 59 2.15 -24.87 22.58
N ASN A 60 2.12 -24.60 21.26
CA ASN A 60 2.92 -25.37 20.29
C ASN A 60 4.04 -24.51 19.67
N ALA A 61 5.18 -24.43 20.35
CA ALA A 61 6.35 -23.71 19.85
C ALA A 61 6.84 -24.21 18.47
N GLU A 62 6.51 -25.43 18.07
CA GLU A 62 6.87 -25.96 16.75
C GLU A 62 6.05 -25.33 15.62
N GLU A 63 4.79 -24.92 15.87
CA GLU A 63 3.95 -24.24 14.87
C GLU A 63 4.48 -22.84 14.53
N LEU A 64 5.17 -22.20 15.48
CA LEU A 64 5.80 -20.88 15.28
C LEU A 64 7.17 -20.94 14.62
N ARG A 65 7.93 -22.01 14.87
CA ARG A 65 9.30 -22.15 14.35
C ARG A 65 9.36 -22.04 12.84
N LYS A 66 8.52 -22.81 12.13
CA LYS A 66 8.57 -22.84 10.67
C LYS A 66 8.29 -21.47 10.03
N PRO A 67 7.21 -20.74 10.35
CA PRO A 67 6.97 -19.40 9.81
C PRO A 67 8.07 -18.38 10.17
N ILE A 68 8.68 -18.50 11.36
CA ILE A 68 9.80 -17.65 11.78
C ILE A 68 11.04 -17.96 10.94
N ASP A 69 11.40 -19.23 10.78
CA ASP A 69 12.55 -19.67 9.99
C ASP A 69 12.39 -19.27 8.52
N GLU A 70 11.17 -19.39 7.96
CA GLU A 70 10.85 -18.91 6.62
C GLU A 70 11.02 -17.39 6.49
N PHE A 71 10.59 -16.62 7.50
CA PHE A 71 10.74 -15.18 7.51
C PHE A 71 12.21 -14.74 7.65
N ILE A 72 12.99 -15.40 8.51
CA ILE A 72 14.43 -15.15 8.66
C ILE A 72 15.16 -15.52 7.35
N GLY A 73 14.88 -16.70 6.79
CA GLY A 73 15.46 -17.13 5.52
C GLY A 73 15.12 -16.19 4.35
N PHE A 74 13.94 -15.55 4.40
CA PHE A 74 13.59 -14.48 3.47
C PHE A 74 14.44 -13.22 3.69
N ILE A 75 14.59 -12.75 4.93
CA ILE A 75 15.37 -11.55 5.28
C ILE A 75 16.85 -11.71 4.93
N ASP A 76 17.41 -12.90 5.12
CA ASP A 76 18.83 -13.21 4.86
C ASP A 76 19.15 -13.38 3.37
N ALA A 77 18.16 -13.26 2.49
CA ALA A 77 18.31 -13.46 1.05
C ALA A 77 17.97 -12.21 0.19
N PRO A 78 18.58 -11.03 0.44
CA PRO A 78 18.45 -9.88 -0.46
C PRO A 78 19.18 -10.16 -1.78
N VAL A 79 18.49 -9.93 -2.89
CA VAL A 79 19.01 -10.10 -4.25
C VAL A 79 19.50 -8.77 -4.83
N LEU A 80 18.73 -7.69 -4.62
CA LEU A 80 19.10 -6.32 -5.01
C LEU A 80 18.73 -5.36 -3.88
N THR A 81 19.64 -4.47 -3.53
CA THR A 81 19.41 -3.43 -2.52
C THR A 81 19.62 -2.03 -3.08
N ASP A 82 19.07 -1.01 -2.42
CA ASP A 82 19.31 0.41 -2.76
C ASP A 82 18.89 0.74 -4.19
N ILE A 83 17.69 0.27 -4.55
CA ILE A 83 17.14 0.37 -5.88
C ILE A 83 16.71 1.81 -6.15
N THR A 84 17.15 2.35 -7.28
CA THR A 84 16.72 3.63 -7.84
C THR A 84 16.43 3.47 -9.32
N ILE A 85 15.55 4.30 -9.85
CA ILE A 85 15.16 4.29 -11.27
C ILE A 85 15.51 5.64 -11.87
N ASP A 86 16.31 5.61 -12.94
CA ASP A 86 16.53 6.73 -13.83
C ASP A 86 15.65 6.55 -15.07
N TRP A 87 14.73 7.48 -15.30
CA TRP A 87 13.77 7.45 -16.39
C TRP A 87 14.34 7.90 -17.74
N GLY A 88 15.61 8.28 -17.81
CA GLY A 88 16.29 8.57 -19.07
C GLY A 88 15.71 9.78 -19.82
N GLY A 89 15.20 10.78 -19.09
CA GLY A 89 14.60 11.99 -19.66
C GLY A 89 13.14 11.83 -20.13
N LEU A 90 12.53 10.66 -19.91
CA LEU A 90 11.09 10.49 -20.12
C LEU A 90 10.29 11.33 -19.10
N ASP A 91 9.16 11.86 -19.54
CA ASP A 91 8.26 12.69 -18.74
C ASP A 91 7.39 11.80 -17.84
N VAL A 92 8.03 11.21 -16.84
CA VAL A 92 7.45 10.29 -15.85
C VAL A 92 7.28 11.00 -14.51
N THR A 93 6.09 10.88 -13.92
CA THR A 93 5.68 11.51 -12.67
C THR A 93 5.06 10.49 -11.71
N ASP A 94 5.02 10.86 -10.42
CA ASP A 94 4.37 10.10 -9.36
C ASP A 94 4.72 8.59 -9.32
N PRO A 95 6.01 8.21 -9.26
CA PRO A 95 6.38 6.82 -9.07
C PRO A 95 5.93 6.34 -7.69
N ASN A 96 5.37 5.13 -7.65
CA ASN A 96 4.83 4.52 -6.45
C ASN A 96 5.30 3.06 -6.31
N PRO A 97 5.90 2.67 -5.17
CA PRO A 97 6.25 3.51 -4.03
C PRO A 97 7.39 4.50 -4.35
N GLU A 98 7.38 5.66 -3.67
CA GLU A 98 8.49 6.62 -3.72
C GLU A 98 9.78 6.01 -3.18
N LEU A 99 9.65 5.25 -2.09
CA LEU A 99 10.75 4.53 -1.46
C LEU A 99 10.71 3.08 -1.91
N ILE A 100 11.58 2.72 -2.85
CA ILE A 100 11.63 1.38 -3.43
C ILE A 100 12.26 0.41 -2.42
N ALA A 101 11.53 -0.66 -2.08
CA ALA A 101 12.02 -1.72 -1.22
C ALA A 101 13.11 -2.55 -1.92
N ASP A 102 13.94 -3.21 -1.12
CA ASP A 102 14.94 -4.15 -1.66
C ASP A 102 14.23 -5.40 -2.24
N VAL A 103 14.83 -6.02 -3.26
CA VAL A 103 14.30 -7.26 -3.85
C VAL A 103 14.85 -8.44 -3.08
N PHE A 104 13.97 -9.23 -2.50
CA PHE A 104 14.29 -10.48 -1.82
C PHE A 104 13.91 -11.69 -2.67
N LYS A 105 14.57 -12.82 -2.44
CA LYS A 105 14.29 -14.06 -3.18
C LYS A 105 12.80 -14.42 -3.09
N GLY A 106 12.16 -14.58 -4.25
CA GLY A 106 10.75 -15.00 -4.34
C GLY A 106 9.72 -13.89 -4.12
N LYS A 107 10.12 -12.63 -3.89
CA LYS A 107 9.20 -11.48 -3.86
C LYS A 107 9.62 -10.43 -4.88
N PRO A 108 8.79 -10.15 -5.90
CA PRO A 108 9.04 -9.05 -6.82
C PRO A 108 8.82 -7.70 -6.13
N VAL A 109 9.47 -6.67 -6.65
CA VAL A 109 9.16 -5.27 -6.36
C VAL A 109 8.46 -4.69 -7.57
N THR A 110 7.35 -4.01 -7.34
CA THR A 110 6.57 -3.35 -8.39
C THR A 110 6.63 -1.84 -8.18
N VAL A 111 7.01 -1.13 -9.23
CA VAL A 111 6.92 0.34 -9.28
C VAL A 111 5.96 0.69 -10.41
N ILE A 112 4.99 1.53 -10.11
CA ILE A 112 4.04 2.07 -11.09
C ILE A 112 4.14 3.58 -11.09
N ALA A 113 4.12 4.19 -12.28
CA ALA A 113 4.26 5.63 -12.47
C ALA A 113 3.38 6.09 -13.64
N GLN A 114 3.14 7.40 -13.72
CA GLN A 114 2.42 8.02 -14.82
C GLN A 114 3.41 8.67 -15.78
N TYR A 115 3.08 8.73 -17.07
CA TYR A 115 3.80 9.57 -18.03
C TYR A 115 2.81 10.46 -18.78
N HIS A 116 3.24 11.66 -19.19
CA HIS A 116 2.36 12.63 -19.84
C HIS A 116 2.63 12.81 -21.33
N THR A 117 3.83 12.48 -21.80
CA THR A 117 4.20 12.58 -23.22
C THR A 117 4.59 11.22 -23.79
N ALA A 118 4.07 10.93 -24.98
CA ALA A 118 4.47 9.74 -25.72
C ALA A 118 5.94 9.85 -26.15
N GLY A 119 6.66 8.74 -26.08
CA GLY A 119 8.08 8.73 -26.43
C GLY A 119 8.71 7.35 -26.29
N SER A 120 9.94 7.25 -26.78
CA SER A 120 10.78 6.07 -26.58
C SER A 120 12.05 6.49 -25.86
N GLY A 121 12.55 5.64 -24.98
CA GLY A 121 13.72 5.93 -24.17
C GLY A 121 14.29 4.67 -23.54
N VAL A 122 15.29 4.87 -22.69
CA VAL A 122 15.91 3.78 -21.93
C VAL A 122 15.80 4.12 -20.45
N ILE A 123 15.08 3.28 -19.73
CA ILE A 123 15.01 3.34 -18.26
C ILE A 123 16.21 2.58 -17.71
N THR A 124 16.89 3.14 -16.72
CA THR A 124 18.03 2.49 -16.05
C THR A 124 17.67 2.22 -14.60
N ILE A 125 17.68 0.95 -14.21
CA ILE A 125 17.54 0.51 -12.83
C ILE A 125 18.95 0.42 -12.24
N ASN A 126 19.21 1.18 -11.18
CA ASN A 126 20.47 1.12 -10.44
C ASN A 126 20.21 0.49 -9.07
N ALA A 127 21.10 -0.39 -8.63
CA ALA A 127 21.00 -1.08 -7.34
C ALA A 127 22.39 -1.54 -6.87
N ARG A 128 22.43 -2.27 -5.76
CA ARG A 128 23.57 -3.07 -5.32
C ARG A 128 23.21 -4.56 -5.33
N LYS A 129 24.04 -5.37 -5.98
CA LYS A 129 23.91 -6.84 -5.99
C LYS A 129 25.09 -7.43 -5.21
N GLY A 130 24.81 -8.06 -4.07
CA GLY A 130 25.87 -8.56 -3.18
C GLY A 130 26.84 -7.45 -2.73
N GLY A 131 26.32 -6.23 -2.52
CA GLY A 131 27.11 -5.06 -2.13
C GLY A 131 27.85 -4.34 -3.27
N VAL A 132 27.88 -4.88 -4.49
CA VAL A 132 28.54 -4.26 -5.65
C VAL A 132 27.53 -3.46 -6.48
N PRO A 133 27.88 -2.28 -7.01
CA PRO A 133 27.02 -1.55 -7.93
C PRO A 133 26.54 -2.43 -9.09
N TRP A 134 25.25 -2.39 -9.36
CA TRP A 134 24.58 -3.13 -10.40
C TRP A 134 23.65 -2.20 -11.15
N SER A 135 23.59 -2.34 -12.47
CA SER A 135 22.72 -1.55 -13.32
C SER A 135 22.09 -2.42 -14.41
N TYR A 136 20.86 -2.10 -14.78
CA TYR A 136 20.12 -2.79 -15.82
C TYR A 136 19.27 -1.81 -16.61
N THR A 137 19.39 -1.86 -17.93
CA THR A 137 18.72 -0.95 -18.84
C THR A 137 17.55 -1.63 -19.53
N ILE A 138 16.44 -0.90 -19.65
CA ILE A 138 15.19 -1.36 -20.25
C ILE A 138 14.79 -0.36 -21.33
N PRO A 139 14.91 -0.71 -22.63
CA PRO A 139 14.34 0.11 -23.68
C PRO A 139 12.81 0.05 -23.60
N VAL A 140 12.16 1.21 -23.62
CA VAL A 140 10.70 1.32 -23.54
C VAL A 140 10.17 2.19 -24.66
N THR A 141 8.94 1.90 -25.06
CA THR A 141 8.12 2.78 -25.90
C THR A 141 6.82 3.04 -25.14
N LEU A 142 6.56 4.31 -24.87
CA LEU A 142 5.41 4.83 -24.17
C LEU A 142 4.50 5.49 -25.22
N PRO A 143 3.50 4.76 -25.75
CA PRO A 143 2.62 5.29 -26.78
C PRO A 143 1.69 6.36 -26.21
N PHE A 144 1.11 7.20 -27.06
CA PHE A 144 0.10 8.18 -26.62
C PHE A 144 -1.18 7.50 -26.11
N ASN A 145 -1.53 6.33 -26.67
CA ASN A 145 -2.69 5.55 -26.29
C ASN A 145 -2.39 4.06 -26.48
N GLU A 146 -2.78 3.25 -25.51
CA GLU A 146 -2.65 1.79 -25.53
C GLU A 146 -3.86 1.16 -24.83
N PRO A 147 -4.97 0.93 -25.56
CA PRO A 147 -6.23 0.44 -24.99
C PRO A 147 -6.10 -0.89 -24.26
N ASP A 148 -5.19 -1.76 -24.70
CA ASP A 148 -4.94 -3.06 -24.07
C ASP A 148 -4.40 -2.92 -22.64
N ASN A 149 -3.83 -1.75 -22.31
CA ASN A 149 -3.31 -1.42 -20.99
C ASN A 149 -4.22 -0.51 -20.15
N ALA A 150 -5.50 -0.37 -20.53
CA ALA A 150 -6.45 0.51 -19.83
C ALA A 150 -6.58 0.23 -18.31
N ALA A 151 -6.28 -1.00 -17.87
CA ALA A 151 -6.30 -1.37 -16.46
C ALA A 151 -5.15 -0.74 -15.63
N LEU A 152 -4.05 -0.29 -16.25
CA LEU A 152 -2.91 0.28 -15.51
C LEU A 152 -3.26 1.63 -14.86
N ALA A 153 -4.08 2.43 -15.52
CA ALA A 153 -4.54 3.73 -15.03
C ALA A 153 -5.22 3.64 -13.64
N PRO A 154 -6.29 2.84 -13.43
CA PRO A 154 -6.90 2.70 -12.12
C PRO A 154 -6.01 1.99 -11.09
N ILE A 155 -5.08 1.11 -11.51
CA ILE A 155 -4.11 0.50 -10.59
C ILE A 155 -3.17 1.57 -10.03
N TRP A 156 -2.63 2.45 -10.88
CA TRP A 156 -1.80 3.58 -10.44
C TRP A 156 -2.57 4.51 -9.51
N ALA A 157 -3.81 4.86 -9.87
CA ALA A 157 -4.62 5.78 -9.07
C ALA A 157 -4.94 5.21 -7.68
N ARG A 158 -5.24 3.91 -7.57
CA ARG A 158 -5.41 3.23 -6.27
C ARG A 158 -4.14 3.26 -5.43
N ALA A 159 -2.99 2.94 -6.05
CA ALA A 159 -1.71 3.00 -5.36
C ALA A 159 -1.42 4.44 -4.87
N LYS A 160 -1.70 5.46 -5.69
CA LYS A 160 -1.55 6.87 -5.31
C LYS A 160 -2.45 7.25 -4.14
N ILE A 161 -3.72 6.87 -4.15
CA ILE A 161 -4.65 7.09 -3.04
C ILE A 161 -4.14 6.41 -1.76
N GLU A 162 -3.65 5.17 -1.84
CA GLU A 162 -3.09 4.47 -0.68
C GLU A 162 -1.86 5.21 -0.11
N ARG A 163 -0.92 5.63 -0.97
CA ARG A 163 0.26 6.41 -0.58
C ARG A 163 -0.13 7.73 0.08
N LEU A 164 -1.08 8.45 -0.51
CA LEU A 164 -1.60 9.72 0.02
C LEU A 164 -2.29 9.49 1.37
N THR A 165 -3.06 8.41 1.52
CA THR A 165 -3.72 8.07 2.79
C THR A 165 -2.69 7.85 3.89
N ASP A 166 -1.61 7.11 3.60
CA ASP A 166 -0.50 6.94 4.55
C ASP A 166 0.21 8.26 4.88
N GLU A 167 0.46 9.10 3.87
CA GLU A 167 1.06 10.42 4.06
C GLU A 167 0.18 11.31 4.95
N ARG A 168 -1.15 11.24 4.77
CA ARG A 168 -2.13 12.03 5.51
C ARG A 168 -2.03 11.79 7.01
N VAL A 169 -1.95 10.52 7.43
CA VAL A 169 -1.79 10.11 8.84
C VAL A 169 -0.52 10.72 9.47
N LEU A 170 0.53 10.88 8.66
CA LEU A 170 1.82 11.36 9.14
C LEU A 170 1.98 12.90 9.04
N SER A 171 1.02 13.60 8.45
CA SER A 171 1.13 15.01 8.08
C SER A 171 0.60 15.98 9.15
N THR A 172 0.86 17.29 8.97
CA THR A 172 0.22 18.36 9.76
C THR A 172 -1.25 18.51 9.36
N GLU A 173 -2.08 19.18 10.18
CA GLU A 173 -3.49 19.40 9.84
C GLU A 173 -3.69 20.09 8.48
N GLU A 174 -2.89 21.13 8.20
CA GLU A 174 -2.95 21.86 6.93
C GLU A 174 -2.61 20.96 5.72
N ARG A 175 -1.53 20.16 5.83
CA ARG A 175 -1.12 19.22 4.77
C ARG A 175 -2.13 18.07 4.64
N SER A 176 -2.69 17.61 5.75
CA SER A 176 -3.71 16.56 5.79
C SER A 176 -4.95 16.96 4.99
N ALA A 177 -5.40 18.22 5.14
CA ALA A 177 -6.52 18.75 4.37
C ALA A 177 -6.22 18.80 2.86
N GLN A 178 -5.02 19.24 2.47
CA GLN A 178 -4.59 19.26 1.06
C GLN A 178 -4.54 17.85 0.47
N ILE A 179 -3.98 16.89 1.20
CA ILE A 179 -3.93 15.49 0.79
C ILE A 179 -5.34 14.91 0.63
N GLY A 180 -6.28 15.29 1.50
CA GLY A 180 -7.69 14.92 1.39
C GLY A 180 -8.30 15.34 0.04
N GLU A 181 -8.04 16.57 -0.39
CA GLU A 181 -8.48 17.07 -1.71
C GLU A 181 -7.79 16.31 -2.85
N GLU A 182 -6.48 16.04 -2.75
CA GLU A 182 -5.74 15.25 -3.75
C GLU A 182 -6.31 13.82 -3.90
N ILE A 183 -6.72 13.19 -2.80
CA ILE A 183 -7.38 11.87 -2.79
C ILE A 183 -8.73 11.94 -3.49
N ILE A 184 -9.55 12.95 -3.17
CA ILE A 184 -10.88 13.14 -3.79
C ILE A 184 -10.72 13.34 -5.30
N GLN A 185 -9.85 14.25 -5.71
CA GLN A 185 -9.63 14.54 -7.12
C GLN A 185 -9.14 13.29 -7.88
N THR A 186 -8.15 12.57 -7.34
CA THR A 186 -7.66 11.33 -7.95
C THR A 186 -8.77 10.28 -8.05
N ALA A 187 -9.62 10.16 -7.03
CA ALA A 187 -10.73 9.21 -7.06
C ALA A 187 -11.80 9.60 -8.10
N LEU A 188 -12.10 10.89 -8.25
CA LEU A 188 -13.05 11.38 -9.26
C LEU A 188 -12.52 11.18 -10.68
N ASP A 189 -11.26 11.53 -10.94
CA ASP A 189 -10.63 11.42 -12.26
C ASP A 189 -10.63 9.98 -12.78
N PHE A 190 -10.42 9.01 -11.88
CA PHE A 190 -10.32 7.59 -12.21
C PHE A 190 -11.58 6.79 -11.86
N ARG A 191 -12.66 7.45 -11.39
CA ARG A 191 -13.92 6.82 -10.98
C ARG A 191 -13.70 5.69 -9.96
N LEU A 192 -13.04 6.02 -8.86
CA LEU A 192 -12.75 5.11 -7.76
C LEU A 192 -13.60 5.47 -6.53
N VAL A 193 -13.86 4.48 -5.68
CA VAL A 193 -14.39 4.70 -4.32
C VAL A 193 -13.21 4.91 -3.38
N SER A 194 -13.30 5.92 -2.52
CA SER A 194 -12.30 6.28 -1.51
C SER A 194 -13.00 6.81 -0.26
N GLU A 195 -12.25 7.16 0.79
CA GLU A 195 -12.81 7.77 2.02
C GLU A 195 -13.67 9.02 1.73
N GLY A 196 -13.38 9.74 0.64
CA GLY A 196 -14.08 10.95 0.22
C GLY A 196 -15.01 10.80 -0.99
N THR A 197 -15.20 9.59 -1.53
CA THR A 197 -16.04 9.39 -2.73
C THR A 197 -16.91 8.14 -2.59
N SER A 198 -18.14 8.19 -3.12
CA SER A 198 -19.06 7.05 -3.12
C SER A 198 -19.75 6.94 -4.47
N PHE A 199 -20.08 5.71 -4.87
CA PHE A 199 -20.95 5.48 -6.03
C PHE A 199 -22.40 5.52 -5.58
N VAL A 200 -23.16 6.48 -6.12
CA VAL A 200 -24.60 6.56 -5.93
C VAL A 200 -25.27 6.16 -7.23
N ALA A 201 -25.99 5.03 -7.21
CA ALA A 201 -26.90 4.67 -8.30
C ALA A 201 -28.23 5.40 -8.06
N VAL A 202 -28.59 6.30 -8.97
CA VAL A 202 -29.90 6.95 -8.98
C VAL A 202 -30.80 6.14 -9.91
N ASP A 203 -31.88 5.59 -9.38
CA ASP A 203 -32.94 4.93 -10.14
C ASP A 203 -34.06 5.95 -10.38
N ASP A 204 -34.38 6.21 -11.65
CA ASP A 204 -35.41 7.16 -12.08
C ASP A 204 -36.84 6.61 -11.92
N MET A 205 -37.02 5.42 -11.32
CA MET A 205 -38.35 4.87 -11.06
C MET A 205 -39.11 5.69 -10.01
N THR A 206 -39.96 6.60 -10.49
CA THR A 206 -41.03 7.17 -9.70
C THR A 206 -42.08 6.08 -9.46
N ILE A 207 -42.01 5.38 -8.32
CA ILE A 207 -43.13 4.53 -7.87
C ILE A 207 -44.25 5.44 -7.38
N ILE A 208 -44.98 6.07 -8.31
CA ILE A 208 -46.33 6.58 -8.03
C ILE A 208 -47.29 5.41 -8.24
N GLY A 209 -47.18 4.40 -7.39
CA GLY A 209 -48.28 3.46 -7.22
C GLY A 209 -49.45 4.24 -6.63
N ALA A 210 -50.66 4.09 -7.18
CA ALA A 210 -51.89 4.67 -6.65
C ALA A 210 -52.32 4.05 -5.30
N GLY A 211 -51.37 3.76 -4.40
CA GLY A 211 -51.56 3.02 -3.16
C GLY A 211 -50.74 3.63 -2.01
N ARG A 212 -51.25 3.46 -0.79
CA ARG A 212 -50.63 4.03 0.42
C ARG A 212 -49.17 3.58 0.58
N PRO A 213 -48.25 4.48 0.95
CA PRO A 213 -46.85 4.13 1.19
C PRO A 213 -46.75 2.96 2.18
N ARG A 214 -45.99 1.93 1.80
CA ARG A 214 -45.64 0.83 2.70
C ARG A 214 -44.24 1.08 3.24
N THR A 215 -44.14 1.22 4.55
CA THR A 215 -42.86 1.19 5.25
C THR A 215 -42.30 -0.23 5.16
N VAL A 216 -41.19 -0.39 4.45
CA VAL A 216 -40.40 -1.63 4.46
C VAL A 216 -39.26 -1.43 5.43
N LYS A 217 -39.18 -2.28 6.47
CA LYS A 217 -38.02 -2.30 7.36
C LYS A 217 -36.86 -2.94 6.60
N VAL A 218 -35.89 -2.13 6.22
CA VAL A 218 -34.58 -2.62 5.76
C VAL A 218 -33.76 -2.92 7.02
N ALA A 219 -33.31 -4.16 7.17
CA ALA A 219 -32.41 -4.52 8.26
C ALA A 219 -31.05 -3.87 7.99
N VAL A 220 -30.64 -2.97 8.88
CA VAL A 220 -29.25 -2.52 9.01
C VAL A 220 -28.55 -3.47 9.97
N ASP A 221 -27.34 -3.92 9.60
CA ASP A 221 -26.48 -4.64 10.52
C ASP A 221 -26.24 -3.77 11.76
N LYS A 222 -26.55 -4.32 12.93
CA LYS A 222 -26.26 -3.65 14.19
C LYS A 222 -24.74 -3.63 14.38
N PRO A 223 -24.16 -2.50 14.82
CA PRO A 223 -22.80 -2.50 15.35
C PRO A 223 -22.71 -3.56 16.46
N LEU A 224 -21.61 -4.32 16.48
CA LEU A 224 -21.30 -5.24 17.57
C LEU A 224 -21.20 -4.42 18.87
N ASP A 225 -22.18 -4.57 19.75
CA ASP A 225 -22.12 -4.07 21.12
C ASP A 225 -21.00 -4.83 21.85
N HIS A 226 -19.85 -4.18 22.05
CA HIS A 226 -18.93 -4.56 23.11
C HIS A 226 -19.35 -3.85 24.40
N ALA A 227 -20.11 -4.55 25.24
CA ALA A 227 -20.26 -4.24 26.65
C ALA A 227 -20.00 -5.55 27.42
N GLY A 228 -19.04 -5.49 28.35
CA GLY A 228 -18.39 -6.65 28.93
C GLY A 228 -19.17 -7.38 30.01
N GLU A 229 -18.55 -8.47 30.45
CA GLU A 229 -18.29 -8.78 31.86
C GLU A 229 -16.84 -9.29 31.97
#